data_AF-A0A674IED3-F1
#
_entry.id   AF-A0A674IED3-F1
#
_cell.length_a   1.000
_cell.length_b   1.000
_cell.length_c   1.000
_cell.angle_alpha   90.00
_cell.angle_beta   90.00
_cell.angle_gamma   90.00
#
_symmetry.space_group_name_H-M   'P 1'
#
loop_
_entity.id
_entity.type
_entity.pdbx_description
1 polymer ?
#
loop_
_entity_poly.entity_id
_entity_poly.type
_entity_poly.pdbx_seq_one_letter_code
_entity_poly.pdbx_strand_id
1 'polypeptide(L)'
;MKGDAAYSTGGSRQKQEGKLWDSMKTTGLILGTSLLLFAAFRNSVTWHLQKFWGASGDFWQAQWEKVLHLLGGNEWAIFFLGTALVPSLVYWCFNGLLMVTDVTGKPTFITRYRIQLGKNDPVDPAKLRQAVHTVLLNQLFVSLPMMMLMLPIMKWRGQPCSKELPTFHWFLLELSIFILVEEILFYYSHRLVHHPLLYKRIHKKHHEWTAPVGVVSLYAHPVEHVFSNMLPLLVGPIILGSHVASIMVWLCLAILATSISHCGYHLPFLPSPEFHDFHHLKFNQCYGVLGVLDRLHGTDTLFKQTKAYERHVILLSLTPLTETIPDSPKKAK
;
A
#
# COMPACT_ATOMS: atom_id res chain seq x y z
N MET A 1 -50.78 78.68 10.45
CA MET A 1 -49.33 78.82 10.67
C MET A 1 -48.67 77.51 10.26
N LYS A 2 -47.73 77.57 9.30
CA LYS A 2 -46.85 76.47 8.86
C LYS A 2 -45.57 76.48 9.71
N GLY A 3 -44.99 75.31 9.96
CA GLY A 3 -43.69 75.06 10.61
C GLY A 3 -43.86 73.89 11.61
N ASP A 4 -43.05 72.82 11.68
CA ASP A 4 -41.80 72.45 11.04
C ASP A 4 -41.73 70.91 11.04
N ALA A 5 -41.39 70.27 9.92
CA ALA A 5 -41.08 68.84 9.86
C ALA A 5 -40.16 68.53 8.68
N ALA A 6 -38.94 69.08 8.69
CA ALA A 6 -37.95 68.81 7.64
C ALA A 6 -36.50 68.93 8.13
N TYR A 7 -36.14 68.24 9.22
CA TYR A 7 -34.74 68.10 9.64
C TYR A 7 -34.53 66.75 10.36
N SER A 8 -34.38 65.65 9.62
CA SER A 8 -33.97 64.35 10.19
C SER A 8 -33.46 63.32 9.16
N THR A 9 -33.89 63.41 7.90
CA THR A 9 -33.61 62.36 6.89
C THR A 9 -32.24 62.45 6.21
N GLY A 10 -31.57 63.61 6.21
CA GLY A 10 -30.25 63.78 5.60
C GLY A 10 -29.11 63.14 6.41
N GLY A 11 -29.18 63.20 7.74
CA GLY A 11 -28.15 62.69 8.63
C GLY A 11 -28.09 61.16 8.73
N SER A 12 -29.22 60.45 8.51
CA SER A 12 -29.26 58.99 8.55
C SER A 12 -28.65 58.35 7.30
N ARG A 13 -28.89 58.94 6.12
CA ARG A 13 -28.39 58.45 4.82
C ARG A 13 -26.87 58.65 4.67
N GLN A 14 -26.35 59.82 5.06
CA GLN A 14 -24.90 60.07 5.12
C GLN A 14 -24.17 59.14 6.11
N LYS A 15 -24.80 58.86 7.26
CA LYS A 15 -24.23 57.96 8.27
C LYS A 15 -24.26 56.48 7.83
N GLN A 16 -25.22 56.10 6.99
CA GLN A 16 -25.32 54.77 6.40
C GLN A 16 -24.31 54.57 5.25
N GLU A 17 -24.11 55.59 4.41
CA GLU A 17 -23.06 55.59 3.38
C GLU A 17 -21.65 55.55 3.97
N GLY A 18 -21.38 56.32 5.04
CA GLY A 18 -20.11 56.25 5.77
C GLY A 18 -19.83 54.88 6.38
N LYS A 19 -20.85 54.24 6.97
CA LYS A 19 -20.73 52.87 7.50
C LYS A 19 -20.49 51.83 6.40
N LEU A 20 -21.15 51.96 5.25
CA LEU A 20 -20.91 51.09 4.08
C LEU A 20 -19.48 51.24 3.55
N TRP A 21 -18.99 52.48 3.46
CA TRP A 21 -17.63 52.77 3.01
C TRP A 21 -16.56 52.22 3.95
N ASP A 22 -16.75 52.37 5.26
CA ASP A 22 -15.84 51.79 6.26
C ASP A 22 -15.89 50.26 6.23
N SER A 23 -17.08 49.66 6.09
CA SER A 23 -17.20 48.21 5.92
C SER A 23 -16.47 47.72 4.66
N MET A 24 -16.59 48.42 3.53
CA MET A 24 -15.90 48.07 2.29
C MET A 24 -14.38 48.17 2.44
N LYS A 25 -13.87 49.20 3.13
CA LYS A 25 -12.43 49.34 3.44
C LYS A 25 -11.95 48.22 4.35
N THR A 26 -12.69 47.90 5.40
CA THR A 26 -12.34 46.81 6.33
C THR A 26 -12.36 45.46 5.60
N THR A 27 -13.37 45.17 4.79
CA THR A 27 -13.42 43.96 3.96
C THR A 27 -12.26 43.91 2.96
N GLY A 28 -11.96 45.02 2.28
CA GLY A 28 -10.82 45.10 1.36
C GLY A 28 -9.48 44.88 2.06
N LEU A 29 -9.31 45.43 3.26
CA LEU A 29 -8.11 45.23 4.08
C LEU A 29 -7.99 43.77 4.54
N ILE A 30 -9.07 43.15 5.01
CA ILE A 30 -9.08 41.76 5.45
C ILE A 30 -8.77 40.84 4.27
N LEU A 31 -9.46 41.00 3.14
CA LEU A 31 -9.23 40.16 1.96
C LEU A 31 -7.81 40.35 1.42
N GLY A 32 -7.32 41.59 1.32
CA GLY A 32 -5.97 41.89 0.87
C GLY A 32 -4.90 41.32 1.80
N THR A 33 -5.05 41.49 3.12
CA THR A 33 -4.09 40.93 4.10
C THR A 33 -4.15 39.41 4.13
N SER A 34 -5.32 38.79 4.05
CA SER A 34 -5.46 37.33 3.94
C SER A 34 -4.84 36.77 2.66
N LEU A 35 -5.02 37.43 1.51
CA LEU A 35 -4.39 37.03 0.24
C LEU A 35 -2.86 37.11 0.32
N LEU A 36 -2.32 38.20 0.88
CA LEU A 36 -0.88 38.37 1.06
C LEU A 36 -0.30 37.33 2.03
N LEU A 37 -0.97 37.08 3.16
CA LEU A 37 -0.55 36.05 4.12
C LEU A 37 -0.61 34.64 3.50
N PHE A 38 -1.66 34.33 2.74
CA PHE A 38 -1.78 33.06 2.03
C PHE A 38 -0.68 32.89 0.98
N ALA A 39 -0.39 33.93 0.19
CA ALA A 39 0.68 33.91 -0.79
C ALA A 39 2.05 33.74 -0.13
N ALA A 40 2.33 34.47 0.95
CA ALA A 40 3.58 34.35 1.72
C ALA A 40 3.71 32.96 2.36
N PHE A 41 2.64 32.43 2.95
CA PHE A 41 2.61 31.09 3.52
C PHE A 41 2.84 30.02 2.45
N ARG A 42 2.09 30.06 1.35
CA ARG A 42 2.26 29.16 0.21
C ARG A 42 3.70 29.19 -0.28
N ASN A 43 4.25 30.37 -0.54
CA ASN A 43 5.61 30.53 -1.05
C ASN A 43 6.66 30.00 -0.06
N SER A 44 6.48 30.27 1.23
CA SER A 44 7.37 29.77 2.29
C SER A 44 7.31 28.24 2.38
N VAL A 45 6.11 27.66 2.39
CA VAL A 45 5.91 26.20 2.38
C VAL A 45 6.55 25.59 1.15
N THR A 46 6.26 26.11 -0.05
CA THR A 46 6.86 25.60 -1.30
C THR A 46 8.38 25.71 -1.29
N TRP A 47 8.94 26.79 -0.75
CA TRP A 47 10.40 26.96 -0.66
C TRP A 47 11.04 25.96 0.31
N HIS A 48 10.47 25.77 1.50
CA HIS A 48 10.98 24.79 2.47
C HIS A 48 10.89 23.37 1.93
N LEU A 49 9.76 23.06 1.29
CA LEU A 49 9.53 21.79 0.63
C LEU A 49 10.52 21.55 -0.52
N GLN A 50 10.75 22.54 -1.38
CA GLN A 50 11.77 22.47 -2.45
C GLN A 50 13.18 22.29 -1.89
N LYS A 51 13.54 22.99 -0.82
CA LYS A 51 14.83 22.83 -0.14
C LYS A 51 15.00 21.43 0.45
N PHE A 52 13.98 20.94 1.16
CA PHE A 52 13.99 19.62 1.76
C PHE A 52 14.08 18.53 0.70
N TRP A 53 13.22 18.60 -0.32
CA TRP A 53 13.24 17.62 -1.42
C TRP A 53 14.46 17.73 -2.32
N GLY A 54 15.00 18.94 -2.53
CA GLY A 54 16.25 19.14 -3.25
C GLY A 54 17.42 18.48 -2.51
N ALA A 55 17.61 18.80 -1.23
CA ALA A 55 18.66 18.20 -0.41
C ALA A 55 18.49 16.67 -0.28
N SER A 56 17.25 16.20 -0.12
CA SER A 56 16.96 14.76 -0.12
C SER A 56 17.28 14.13 -1.48
N GLY A 57 16.96 14.80 -2.58
CA GLY A 57 17.24 14.36 -3.94
C GLY A 57 18.73 14.21 -4.18
N ASP A 58 19.52 15.24 -3.85
CA ASP A 58 20.98 15.22 -3.94
C ASP A 58 21.59 14.10 -3.10
N PHE A 59 21.07 13.87 -1.89
CA PHE A 59 21.51 12.78 -1.03
C PHE A 59 21.27 11.41 -1.67
N TRP A 60 20.06 11.16 -2.20
CA TRP A 60 19.72 9.89 -2.85
C TRP A 60 20.49 9.69 -4.16
N GLN A 61 20.64 10.75 -4.94
CA GLN A 61 21.44 10.75 -6.17
C GLN A 61 22.91 10.39 -5.86
N ALA A 62 23.49 10.97 -4.81
CA ALA A 62 24.84 10.62 -4.37
C ALA A 62 24.96 9.16 -3.89
N GLN A 63 23.93 8.59 -3.24
CA GLN A 63 23.95 7.16 -2.90
C GLN A 63 23.83 6.29 -4.15
N TRP A 64 23.01 6.70 -5.11
CA TRP A 64 22.83 5.99 -6.36
C TRP A 64 24.13 5.94 -7.18
N GLU A 65 24.84 7.06 -7.28
CA GLU A 65 26.15 7.12 -7.95
C GLU A 65 27.18 6.18 -7.32
N LYS A 66 27.18 6.04 -5.98
CA LYS A 66 28.03 5.04 -5.30
C LYS A 66 27.66 3.62 -5.69
N VAL A 67 26.37 3.30 -5.80
CA VAL A 67 25.90 1.98 -6.25
C VAL A 67 26.36 1.71 -7.68
N LEU A 68 26.17 2.68 -8.59
CA LEU A 68 26.64 2.58 -9.97
C LEU A 68 28.15 2.36 -10.06
N HIS A 69 28.93 3.11 -9.27
CA HIS A 69 30.38 2.97 -9.20
C HIS A 69 30.81 1.61 -8.64
N LEU A 70 30.21 1.17 -7.53
CA LEU A 70 30.52 -0.11 -6.89
C LEU A 70 30.27 -1.30 -7.83
N LEU A 71 29.22 -1.22 -8.64
CA LEU A 71 28.83 -2.27 -9.58
C LEU A 71 29.44 -2.07 -10.98
N GLY A 72 30.33 -1.10 -11.17
CA GLY A 72 31.00 -0.82 -12.43
C GLY A 72 30.05 -0.53 -13.60
N GLY A 73 28.84 -0.02 -13.32
CA GLY A 73 27.80 0.18 -14.33
C GLY A 73 27.22 -1.12 -14.92
N ASN A 74 27.45 -2.28 -14.30
CA ASN A 74 26.87 -3.54 -14.77
C ASN A 74 25.34 -3.53 -14.55
N GLU A 75 24.61 -3.19 -15.61
CA GLU A 75 23.15 -3.06 -15.55
C GLU A 75 22.44 -4.35 -15.15
N TRP A 76 23.00 -5.52 -15.49
CA TRP A 76 22.44 -6.80 -15.03
C TRP A 76 22.56 -6.94 -13.52
N ALA A 77 23.75 -6.70 -12.97
CA ALA A 77 23.97 -6.76 -11.53
C ALA A 77 23.07 -5.75 -10.79
N ILE A 78 23.04 -4.50 -11.25
CA ILE A 78 22.20 -3.43 -10.69
C ILE A 78 20.72 -3.86 -10.70
N PHE A 79 20.23 -4.32 -11.84
CA PHE A 79 18.83 -4.67 -12.00
C PHE A 79 18.47 -5.86 -11.12
N PHE A 80 19.23 -6.96 -11.12
CA PHE A 80 18.93 -8.12 -10.30
C PHE A 80 19.05 -7.84 -8.79
N LEU A 81 20.04 -7.06 -8.38
CA LEU A 81 20.15 -6.67 -6.98
C LEU A 81 18.91 -5.89 -6.54
N GLY A 82 18.48 -4.91 -7.35
CA GLY A 82 17.32 -4.08 -7.05
C GLY A 82 15.97 -4.81 -7.16
N THR A 83 15.77 -5.67 -8.16
CA THR A 83 14.45 -6.25 -8.46
C THR A 83 14.26 -7.68 -7.97
N ALA A 84 15.34 -8.41 -7.70
CA ALA A 84 15.28 -9.78 -7.19
C ALA A 84 15.82 -9.91 -5.76
N LEU A 85 17.08 -9.52 -5.52
CA LEU A 85 17.73 -9.79 -4.23
C LEU A 85 17.13 -8.94 -3.09
N VAL A 86 17.06 -7.63 -3.25
CA VAL A 86 16.57 -6.73 -2.18
C VAL A 86 15.12 -7.06 -1.77
N PRO A 87 14.14 -7.19 -2.69
CA PRO A 87 12.78 -7.60 -2.31
C PRO A 87 12.73 -8.98 -1.65
N SER A 88 13.56 -9.94 -2.10
CA SER A 88 13.64 -11.27 -1.48
C SER A 88 14.17 -11.21 -0.06
N LEU A 89 15.17 -10.37 0.22
CA LEU A 89 15.68 -10.15 1.57
C LEU A 89 14.61 -9.52 2.46
N VAL A 90 13.90 -8.50 1.97
CA VAL A 90 12.78 -7.87 2.69
C VAL A 90 11.73 -8.92 3.06
N TYR A 91 11.34 -9.76 2.09
CA TYR A 91 10.40 -10.86 2.30
C TYR A 91 10.87 -11.85 3.37
N TRP A 92 12.08 -12.38 3.26
CA TRP A 92 12.59 -13.40 4.19
C TRP A 92 12.91 -12.83 5.57
N CYS A 93 13.36 -11.58 5.67
CA CYS A 93 13.57 -10.91 6.95
C CYS A 93 12.23 -10.70 7.69
N PHE A 94 11.24 -10.12 7.02
CA PHE A 94 9.94 -9.85 7.63
C PHE A 94 9.22 -11.15 8.03
N ASN A 95 9.10 -12.10 7.09
CA ASN A 95 8.43 -13.37 7.36
C ASN A 95 9.26 -14.28 8.27
N GLY A 96 10.58 -14.19 8.25
CA GLY A 96 11.46 -14.93 9.16
C GLY A 96 11.18 -14.60 10.62
N LEU A 97 11.04 -13.31 10.95
CA LEU A 97 10.70 -12.86 12.29
C LEU A 97 9.33 -13.39 12.74
N LEU A 98 8.33 -13.36 11.85
CA LEU A 98 6.99 -13.85 12.14
C LEU A 98 6.92 -15.37 12.25
N MET A 99 7.68 -16.10 11.41
CA MET A 99 7.75 -17.56 11.47
C MET A 99 8.27 -18.07 12.81
N VAL A 100 9.20 -17.36 13.45
CA VAL A 100 9.64 -17.69 14.82
C VAL A 100 8.45 -17.62 15.78
N THR A 101 7.60 -16.60 15.64
CA THR A 101 6.37 -16.46 16.44
C THR A 101 5.38 -17.58 16.11
N ASP A 102 5.17 -17.85 14.84
CA ASP A 102 4.22 -18.86 14.35
C ASP A 102 4.55 -20.28 14.83
N VAL A 103 5.83 -20.64 14.92
CA VAL A 103 6.26 -21.99 15.36
C VAL A 103 6.40 -22.10 16.87
N THR A 104 6.82 -21.04 17.55
CA THR A 104 7.13 -21.10 19.00
C THR A 104 6.01 -20.59 19.90
N GLY A 105 5.03 -19.87 19.34
CA GLY A 105 4.04 -19.12 20.12
C GLY A 105 4.62 -17.94 20.90
N LYS A 106 5.87 -17.54 20.62
CA LYS A 106 6.60 -16.46 21.31
C LYS A 106 7.26 -15.50 20.32
N PRO A 107 7.33 -14.20 20.64
CA PRO A 107 6.95 -13.58 21.91
C PRO A 107 5.44 -13.28 22.01
N THR A 108 4.91 -13.30 23.23
CA THR A 108 3.48 -13.15 23.50
C THR A 108 2.92 -11.77 23.15
N PHE A 109 3.77 -10.74 23.06
CA PHE A 109 3.34 -9.42 22.64
C PHE A 109 2.94 -9.35 21.16
N ILE A 110 3.36 -10.31 20.34
CA ILE A 110 2.92 -10.46 18.94
C ILE A 110 1.68 -11.35 18.86
N THR A 111 1.70 -12.51 19.54
CA THR A 111 0.61 -13.50 19.43
C THR A 111 -0.75 -13.00 19.89
N ARG A 112 -0.80 -12.00 20.78
CA ARG A 112 -2.05 -11.33 21.17
C ARG A 112 -2.80 -10.63 20.02
N TYR A 113 -2.12 -10.36 18.90
CA TYR A 113 -2.74 -9.75 17.71
C TYR A 113 -3.25 -10.79 16.70
N ARG A 114 -3.24 -12.08 17.03
CA ARG A 114 -3.71 -13.16 16.14
C ARG A 114 -5.17 -12.96 15.78
N ILE A 115 -5.50 -13.06 14.49
CA ILE A 115 -6.87 -12.89 13.97
C ILE A 115 -7.68 -14.17 14.19
N GLN A 116 -7.18 -15.32 13.70
CA GLN A 116 -7.85 -16.61 13.84
C GLN A 116 -7.29 -17.42 15.03
N LEU A 117 -7.95 -17.33 16.19
CA LEU A 117 -7.54 -18.03 17.41
C LEU A 117 -7.65 -19.56 17.29
N GLY A 118 -6.63 -20.28 17.77
CA GLY A 118 -6.60 -21.75 17.79
C GLY A 118 -6.43 -22.41 16.41
N LYS A 119 -6.16 -21.63 15.36
CA LYS A 119 -5.88 -22.12 14.00
C LYS A 119 -4.43 -21.86 13.65
N ASN A 120 -3.71 -22.94 13.33
CA ASN A 120 -2.28 -22.89 13.04
C ASN A 120 -1.47 -22.20 14.16
N ASP A 121 -1.80 -22.51 15.42
CA ASP A 121 -1.19 -21.93 16.63
C ASP A 121 -0.84 -23.03 17.65
N PRO A 122 0.43 -23.48 17.73
CA PRO A 122 1.52 -23.14 16.81
C PRO A 122 1.32 -23.79 15.44
N VAL A 123 2.01 -23.26 14.43
CA VAL A 123 2.04 -23.84 13.07
C VAL A 123 2.75 -25.18 13.09
N ASP A 124 2.17 -26.17 12.39
CA ASP A 124 2.84 -27.45 12.12
C ASP A 124 4.16 -27.25 11.34
N PRO A 125 5.32 -27.59 11.92
CA PRO A 125 6.62 -27.42 11.26
C PRO A 125 6.76 -28.20 9.95
N ALA A 126 6.11 -29.37 9.82
CA ALA A 126 6.18 -30.16 8.60
C ALA A 126 5.46 -29.46 7.44
N LYS A 127 4.26 -28.93 7.72
CA LYS A 127 3.49 -28.12 6.76
C LYS A 127 4.22 -26.83 6.41
N LEU A 128 4.81 -26.15 7.39
CA LEU A 128 5.60 -24.93 7.17
C LEU A 128 6.81 -25.19 6.28
N ARG A 129 7.55 -26.28 6.53
CA ARG A 129 8.70 -26.67 5.69
C ARG A 129 8.30 -26.91 4.24
N GLN A 130 7.14 -27.52 3.99
CA GLN A 130 6.61 -27.70 2.63
C GLN A 130 6.28 -26.35 1.97
N ALA A 131 5.71 -25.41 2.73
CA ALA A 131 5.44 -24.06 2.24
C ALA A 131 6.73 -23.33 1.89
N VAL A 132 7.70 -23.29 2.80
CA VAL A 132 9.03 -22.68 2.59
C VAL A 132 9.72 -23.27 1.36
N HIS A 133 9.71 -24.60 1.22
CA HIS A 133 10.29 -25.24 0.04
C HIS A 133 9.61 -24.81 -1.26
N THR A 134 8.27 -24.78 -1.29
CA THR A 134 7.53 -24.30 -2.47
C THR A 134 7.84 -22.83 -2.78
N VAL A 135 7.91 -21.97 -1.77
CA VAL A 135 8.23 -20.54 -1.94
C VAL A 135 9.62 -20.37 -2.54
N LEU A 136 10.62 -21.09 -2.01
CA LEU A 136 11.99 -21.07 -2.55
C LEU A 136 12.02 -21.54 -4.00
N LEU A 137 11.28 -22.61 -4.34
CA LEU A 137 11.17 -23.07 -5.73
C LEU A 137 10.51 -22.03 -6.63
N ASN A 138 9.42 -21.39 -6.18
CA ASN A 138 8.76 -20.32 -6.95
C ASN A 138 9.71 -19.14 -7.17
N GLN A 139 10.42 -18.69 -6.13
CA GLN A 139 11.39 -17.60 -6.25
C GLN A 139 12.54 -17.95 -7.22
N LEU A 140 13.10 -19.16 -7.11
CA LEU A 140 14.25 -19.58 -7.90
C LEU A 140 13.91 -19.91 -9.35
N PHE A 141 12.81 -20.64 -9.58
CA PHE A 141 12.48 -21.18 -10.90
C PHE A 141 11.38 -20.41 -11.64
N VAL A 142 10.71 -19.46 -10.99
CA VAL A 142 9.68 -18.63 -11.62
C VAL A 142 10.05 -17.15 -11.52
N SER A 143 10.16 -16.59 -10.31
CA SER A 143 10.41 -15.16 -10.12
C SER A 143 11.74 -14.73 -10.73
N LEU A 144 12.82 -15.48 -10.47
CA LEU A 144 14.16 -15.12 -10.94
C LEU A 144 14.23 -15.14 -12.49
N PRO A 145 13.82 -16.20 -13.21
CA PRO A 145 13.72 -16.17 -14.67
C PRO A 145 12.87 -15.01 -15.21
N MET A 146 11.73 -14.70 -14.57
CA MET A 146 10.92 -13.54 -14.96
C MET A 146 11.68 -12.22 -14.79
N MET A 147 12.45 -12.06 -13.72
CA MET A 147 13.34 -10.90 -13.53
C MET A 147 14.44 -10.85 -14.60
N MET A 148 14.99 -12.00 -15.01
CA MET A 148 15.99 -12.05 -16.09
C MET A 148 15.41 -11.56 -17.42
N LEU A 149 14.18 -11.94 -17.71
CA LEU A 149 13.46 -11.51 -18.92
C LEU A 149 12.99 -10.06 -18.84
N MET A 150 12.77 -9.54 -17.64
CA MET A 150 12.28 -8.18 -17.44
C MET A 150 13.31 -7.13 -17.90
N LEU A 151 14.60 -7.29 -17.61
CA LEU A 151 15.60 -6.29 -18.00
C LEU A 151 15.62 -5.97 -19.51
N PRO A 152 15.72 -6.94 -20.44
CA PRO A 152 15.71 -6.62 -21.87
C PRO A 152 14.39 -5.95 -22.31
N ILE A 153 13.25 -6.32 -21.72
CA ILE A 153 11.96 -5.64 -21.95
C ILE A 153 12.03 -4.18 -21.47
N MET A 154 12.59 -3.95 -20.29
CA MET A 154 12.76 -2.59 -19.74
C MET A 154 13.71 -1.74 -20.59
N LYS A 155 14.80 -2.32 -21.11
CA LYS A 155 15.71 -1.62 -22.03
C LYS A 155 15.06 -1.27 -23.36
N TRP A 156 14.09 -2.08 -23.82
CA TRP A 156 13.29 -1.74 -24.99
C TRP A 156 12.33 -0.56 -24.71
N ARG A 157 11.89 -0.39 -23.47
CA ARG A 157 11.00 0.71 -23.05
C ARG A 157 11.73 2.00 -22.68
N GLY A 158 12.94 1.92 -22.13
CA GLY A 158 13.69 3.08 -21.64
C GLY A 158 15.08 2.71 -21.12
N GLN A 159 15.62 3.54 -20.21
CA GLN A 159 16.92 3.34 -19.59
C GLN A 159 16.75 3.01 -18.10
N PRO A 160 16.45 1.75 -17.73
CA PRO A 160 16.09 1.40 -16.36
C PRO A 160 17.22 1.62 -15.35
N CYS A 161 18.48 1.66 -15.79
CA CYS A 161 19.65 1.85 -14.93
C CYS A 161 20.38 3.18 -15.23
N SER A 162 19.65 4.22 -15.63
CA SER A 162 20.22 5.54 -15.92
C SER A 162 20.95 6.13 -14.72
N LYS A 163 21.88 7.06 -14.99
CA LYS A 163 22.62 7.76 -13.93
C LYS A 163 21.72 8.65 -13.09
N GLU A 164 20.73 9.28 -13.71
CA GLU A 164 19.81 10.18 -13.03
C GLU A 164 18.65 9.40 -12.43
N LEU A 165 18.41 9.61 -11.13
CA LEU A 165 17.22 9.14 -10.46
C LEU A 165 15.97 9.89 -10.95
N PRO A 166 14.80 9.25 -10.91
CA PRO A 166 13.54 9.95 -11.16
C PRO A 166 13.33 11.03 -10.11
N THR A 167 12.74 12.16 -10.52
CA THR A 167 12.32 13.18 -9.56
C THR A 167 11.31 12.59 -8.57
N PHE A 168 11.28 13.11 -7.34
CA PHE A 168 10.37 12.62 -6.31
C PHE A 168 8.90 12.62 -6.74
N HIS A 169 8.46 13.66 -7.45
CA HIS A 169 7.09 13.75 -7.96
C HIS A 169 6.79 12.70 -9.04
N TRP A 170 7.76 12.44 -9.92
CA TRP A 170 7.63 11.39 -10.92
C TRP A 170 7.54 10.02 -10.26
N PHE A 171 8.41 9.75 -9.27
CA PHE A 171 8.35 8.53 -8.48
C PHE A 171 6.98 8.32 -7.80
N LEU A 172 6.37 9.37 -7.25
CA LEU A 172 5.02 9.28 -6.67
C LEU A 172 3.94 8.97 -7.71
N LEU A 173 4.05 9.54 -8.91
CA LEU A 173 3.15 9.21 -10.02
C LEU A 173 3.33 7.75 -10.44
N GLU A 174 4.57 7.28 -10.58
CA GLU A 174 4.89 5.88 -10.88
C GLU A 174 4.26 4.94 -9.86
N LEU A 175 4.48 5.17 -8.55
CA LEU A 175 3.87 4.38 -7.48
C LEU A 175 2.34 4.35 -7.57
N SER A 176 1.72 5.50 -7.84
CA SER A 176 0.26 5.59 -7.96
C SER A 176 -0.25 4.73 -9.11
N ILE A 177 0.43 4.76 -10.25
CA ILE A 177 0.08 3.95 -11.43
C ILE A 177 0.33 2.47 -11.15
N PHE A 178 1.43 2.12 -10.48
CA PHE A 178 1.74 0.73 -10.15
C PHE A 178 0.66 0.11 -9.26
N ILE A 179 0.21 0.84 -8.23
CA ILE A 179 -0.87 0.41 -7.34
C ILE A 179 -2.18 0.19 -8.11
N LEU A 180 -2.53 1.09 -9.04
CA LEU A 180 -3.75 0.95 -9.83
C LEU A 180 -3.68 -0.23 -10.81
N VAL A 181 -2.52 -0.43 -11.45
CA VAL A 181 -2.28 -1.57 -12.34
C VAL A 181 -2.30 -2.88 -11.57
N GLU A 182 -1.69 -2.92 -10.39
CA GLU A 182 -1.72 -4.09 -9.49
C GLU A 182 -3.16 -4.41 -9.10
N GLU A 183 -3.93 -3.45 -8.59
CA GLU A 183 -5.33 -3.68 -8.18
C GLU A 183 -6.15 -4.29 -9.32
N ILE A 184 -6.02 -3.76 -10.55
CA ILE A 184 -6.75 -4.27 -11.72
C ILE A 184 -6.31 -5.68 -12.07
N LEU A 185 -5.01 -5.89 -12.29
CA LEU A 185 -4.50 -7.17 -12.77
C LEU A 185 -4.63 -8.26 -11.72
N PHE A 186 -4.33 -7.95 -10.45
CA PHE A 186 -4.49 -8.89 -9.33
C PHE A 186 -5.95 -9.28 -9.17
N TYR A 187 -6.87 -8.32 -9.06
CA TYR A 187 -8.28 -8.62 -8.84
C TYR A 187 -8.85 -9.58 -9.89
N TYR A 188 -8.63 -9.30 -11.18
CA TYR A 188 -9.20 -10.12 -12.24
C TYR A 188 -8.50 -11.48 -12.39
N SER A 189 -7.16 -11.53 -12.27
CA SER A 189 -6.42 -12.81 -12.31
C SER A 189 -6.76 -13.69 -11.11
N HIS A 190 -6.83 -13.10 -9.91
CA HIS A 190 -7.19 -13.78 -8.68
C HIS A 190 -8.63 -14.30 -8.73
N ARG A 191 -9.60 -13.47 -9.10
CA ARG A 191 -10.99 -13.92 -9.27
C ARG A 191 -11.13 -14.99 -10.35
N LEU A 192 -10.34 -14.93 -11.43
CA LEU A 192 -10.34 -15.95 -12.48
C LEU A 192 -9.86 -17.30 -11.96
N VAL A 193 -8.78 -17.36 -11.18
CA VAL A 193 -8.28 -18.64 -10.64
C VAL A 193 -9.20 -19.27 -9.60
N HIS A 194 -10.19 -18.53 -9.08
CA HIS A 194 -11.31 -19.04 -8.29
C HIS A 194 -12.43 -19.68 -9.10
N HIS A 195 -12.42 -19.57 -10.43
CA HIS A 195 -13.35 -20.32 -11.26
C HIS A 195 -13.19 -21.83 -11.01
N PRO A 196 -14.28 -22.63 -10.86
CA PRO A 196 -14.19 -24.02 -10.39
C PRO A 196 -13.18 -24.91 -11.12
N LEU A 197 -13.03 -24.70 -12.43
CA LEU A 197 -12.09 -25.45 -13.28
C LEU A 197 -10.62 -25.15 -12.97
N LEU A 198 -10.31 -23.89 -12.62
CA LEU A 198 -8.97 -23.42 -12.32
C LEU A 198 -8.66 -23.61 -10.84
N TYR A 199 -9.62 -23.35 -9.95
CA TYR A 199 -9.46 -23.44 -8.50
C TYR A 199 -8.88 -24.80 -8.09
N LYS A 200 -9.53 -25.89 -8.51
CA LYS A 200 -9.13 -27.25 -8.14
C LYS A 200 -7.68 -27.58 -8.54
N ARG A 201 -7.17 -26.98 -9.62
CA ARG A 201 -5.86 -27.32 -10.23
C ARG A 201 -4.75 -26.36 -9.86
N ILE A 202 -5.09 -25.09 -9.65
CA ILE A 202 -4.14 -23.98 -9.55
C ILE A 202 -4.23 -23.37 -8.15
N HIS A 203 -5.37 -22.78 -7.80
CA HIS A 203 -5.49 -21.93 -6.63
C HIS A 203 -5.78 -22.65 -5.31
N LYS A 204 -6.29 -23.90 -5.37
CA LYS A 204 -6.54 -24.71 -4.18
C LYS A 204 -5.28 -24.90 -3.33
N LYS A 205 -4.10 -24.96 -3.95
CA LYS A 205 -2.82 -25.06 -3.24
C LYS A 205 -2.61 -23.87 -2.31
N HIS A 206 -2.81 -22.66 -2.82
CA HIS A 206 -2.69 -21.44 -2.00
C HIS A 206 -3.64 -21.45 -0.79
N HIS A 207 -4.87 -21.90 -1.02
CA HIS A 207 -5.93 -22.05 0.00
C HIS A 207 -5.80 -23.26 0.94
N GLU A 208 -4.72 -24.02 0.90
CA GLU A 208 -4.41 -25.04 1.93
C GLU A 208 -4.17 -24.41 3.32
N TRP A 209 -3.96 -23.10 3.36
CA TRP A 209 -3.71 -22.31 4.57
C TRP A 209 -4.88 -21.38 4.90
N THR A 210 -6.02 -21.94 5.32
CA THR A 210 -7.23 -21.15 5.66
C THR A 210 -7.04 -20.14 6.80
N ALA A 211 -6.02 -20.33 7.63
CA ALA A 211 -5.48 -19.33 8.55
C ALA A 211 -4.02 -19.08 8.13
N PRO A 212 -3.77 -18.11 7.23
CA PRO A 212 -2.45 -17.93 6.66
C PRO A 212 -1.43 -17.44 7.70
N VAL A 213 -0.17 -17.58 7.32
CA VAL A 213 1.00 -16.99 7.97
C VAL A 213 1.84 -16.32 6.90
N GLY A 214 2.65 -15.33 7.24
CA GLY A 214 3.18 -14.39 6.24
C GLY A 214 3.96 -15.07 5.10
N VAL A 215 4.73 -16.12 5.39
CA VAL A 215 5.51 -16.86 4.38
C VAL A 215 4.66 -17.60 3.34
N VAL A 216 3.35 -17.79 3.59
CA VAL A 216 2.48 -18.45 2.61
C VAL A 216 1.95 -17.49 1.56
N SER A 217 2.28 -16.19 1.65
CA SER A 217 1.89 -15.21 0.64
C SER A 217 2.47 -15.51 -0.75
N LEU A 218 3.58 -16.26 -0.83
CA LEU A 218 4.15 -16.77 -2.08
C LEU A 218 3.98 -18.30 -2.25
N TYR A 219 3.27 -18.96 -1.34
CA TYR A 219 2.91 -20.37 -1.44
C TYR A 219 1.76 -20.52 -2.45
N ALA A 220 2.12 -20.77 -3.70
CA ALA A 220 1.18 -20.84 -4.81
C ALA A 220 1.61 -21.89 -5.85
N HIS A 221 0.68 -22.28 -6.70
CA HIS A 221 1.01 -23.04 -7.91
C HIS A 221 1.85 -22.16 -8.86
N PRO A 222 2.84 -22.68 -9.60
CA PRO A 222 3.70 -21.85 -10.46
C PRO A 222 2.94 -20.95 -11.45
N VAL A 223 1.86 -21.47 -12.05
CA VAL A 223 0.98 -20.70 -12.95
C VAL A 223 0.32 -19.51 -12.22
N GLU A 224 -0.21 -19.74 -11.02
CA GLU A 224 -0.76 -18.65 -10.20
C GLU A 224 0.32 -17.65 -9.81
N HIS A 225 1.51 -18.15 -9.47
CA HIS A 225 2.63 -17.30 -9.12
C HIS A 225 3.02 -16.37 -10.28
N VAL A 226 2.97 -16.84 -11.54
CA VAL A 226 3.17 -15.98 -12.71
C VAL A 226 2.04 -14.95 -12.84
N PHE A 227 0.79 -15.41 -12.91
CA PHE A 227 -0.33 -14.57 -13.36
C PHE A 227 -0.93 -13.68 -12.28
N SER A 228 -0.97 -14.16 -11.04
CA SER A 228 -1.56 -13.45 -9.91
C SER A 228 -0.50 -12.78 -9.03
N ASN A 229 0.72 -13.31 -8.92
CA ASN A 229 1.73 -12.69 -8.05
C ASN A 229 2.71 -11.81 -8.83
N MET A 230 3.33 -12.34 -9.88
CA MET A 230 4.40 -11.61 -10.57
C MET A 230 3.84 -10.56 -11.54
N LEU A 231 3.02 -10.95 -12.52
CA LEU A 231 2.56 -10.02 -13.57
C LEU A 231 1.89 -8.74 -13.05
N PRO A 232 1.00 -8.77 -12.04
CA PRO A 232 0.39 -7.55 -11.51
C PRO A 232 1.42 -6.54 -10.98
N LEU A 233 2.54 -7.03 -10.42
CA LEU A 233 3.62 -6.20 -9.91
C LEU A 233 4.55 -5.65 -10.99
N LEU A 234 4.73 -6.38 -12.10
CA LEU A 234 5.72 -6.04 -13.13
C LEU A 234 5.16 -5.17 -14.25
N VAL A 235 3.87 -5.30 -14.57
CA VAL A 235 3.27 -4.64 -15.75
C VAL A 235 3.29 -3.11 -15.60
N GLY A 236 3.02 -2.57 -14.41
CA GLY A 236 3.08 -1.12 -14.16
C GLY A 236 4.45 -0.52 -14.52
N PRO A 237 5.54 -1.01 -13.90
CA PRO A 237 6.91 -0.63 -14.26
C PRO A 237 7.25 -0.75 -15.74
N ILE A 238 6.81 -1.84 -16.40
CA ILE A 238 7.07 -2.08 -17.82
C ILE A 238 6.35 -1.04 -18.69
N ILE A 239 5.08 -0.74 -18.38
CA ILE A 239 4.29 0.26 -19.10
C ILE A 239 5.00 1.63 -19.03
N LEU A 240 5.49 2.02 -17.85
CA LEU A 240 6.13 3.33 -17.67
C LEU A 240 7.60 3.38 -18.08
N GLY A 241 8.26 2.23 -18.32
CA GLY A 241 9.70 2.21 -18.60
C GLY A 241 10.53 2.72 -17.42
N SER A 242 10.07 2.43 -16.20
CA SER A 242 10.56 3.04 -14.96
C SER A 242 12.01 2.72 -14.61
N HIS A 243 12.60 3.63 -13.83
CA HIS A 243 13.93 3.48 -13.26
C HIS A 243 13.96 2.35 -12.21
N VAL A 244 15.04 1.56 -12.18
CA VAL A 244 15.24 0.41 -11.30
C VAL A 244 15.07 0.75 -9.82
N ALA A 245 15.43 1.97 -9.41
CA ALA A 245 15.21 2.43 -8.04
C ALA A 245 13.70 2.49 -7.69
N SER A 246 12.86 3.02 -8.59
CA SER A 246 11.40 3.03 -8.41
C SER A 246 10.85 1.61 -8.33
N ILE A 247 11.33 0.73 -9.21
CA ILE A 247 10.90 -0.68 -9.27
C ILE A 247 11.29 -1.41 -7.98
N MET A 248 12.52 -1.23 -7.50
CA MET A 248 13.00 -1.83 -6.25
C MET A 248 12.12 -1.42 -5.07
N VAL A 249 11.87 -0.12 -4.89
CA VAL A 249 11.04 0.37 -3.78
C VAL A 249 9.61 -0.16 -3.92
N TRP A 250 9.04 -0.12 -5.12
CA TRP A 250 7.73 -0.69 -5.41
C TRP A 250 7.62 -2.17 -5.02
N LEU A 251 8.53 -3.01 -5.49
CA LEU A 251 8.53 -4.44 -5.19
C LEU A 251 8.72 -4.72 -3.70
N CYS A 252 9.51 -3.91 -2.99
CA CYS A 252 9.66 -4.02 -1.53
C CYS A 252 8.37 -3.66 -0.79
N LEU A 253 7.69 -2.58 -1.20
CA LEU A 253 6.42 -2.15 -0.60
C LEU A 253 5.33 -3.20 -0.87
N ALA A 254 5.21 -3.65 -2.12
CA ALA A 254 4.23 -4.64 -2.50
C ALA A 254 4.44 -5.98 -1.78
N ILE A 255 5.68 -6.49 -1.70
CA ILE A 255 5.92 -7.78 -1.03
C ILE A 255 5.70 -7.70 0.48
N LEU A 256 5.99 -6.56 1.11
CA LEU A 256 5.63 -6.29 2.50
C LEU A 256 4.12 -6.24 2.68
N ALA A 257 3.39 -5.50 1.84
CA ALA A 257 1.94 -5.41 1.90
C ALA A 257 1.29 -6.80 1.77
N THR A 258 1.74 -7.62 0.82
CA THR A 258 1.26 -8.99 0.63
C THR A 258 1.63 -9.90 1.82
N SER A 259 2.80 -9.73 2.41
CA SER A 259 3.19 -10.49 3.61
C SER A 259 2.35 -10.09 4.82
N ILE A 260 2.06 -8.79 4.98
CA ILE A 260 1.19 -8.25 6.04
C ILE A 260 -0.23 -8.78 5.88
N SER A 261 -0.78 -8.80 4.66
CA SER A 261 -2.14 -9.29 4.41
C SER A 261 -2.32 -10.79 4.71
N HIS A 262 -1.22 -11.56 4.72
CA HIS A 262 -1.21 -12.99 5.03
C HIS A 262 -0.68 -13.33 6.41
N CYS A 263 -0.16 -12.36 7.18
CA CYS A 263 0.64 -12.69 8.36
C CYS A 263 -0.17 -13.36 9.49
N GLY A 264 -1.49 -13.25 9.47
CA GLY A 264 -2.38 -13.77 10.51
C GLY A 264 -2.40 -12.93 11.79
N TYR A 265 -1.74 -11.77 11.79
CA TYR A 265 -1.66 -10.84 12.92
C TYR A 265 -2.10 -9.43 12.51
N HIS A 266 -3.02 -8.84 13.25
CA HIS A 266 -3.37 -7.42 13.08
C HIS A 266 -2.41 -6.53 13.88
N LEU A 267 -1.21 -6.34 13.36
CA LEU A 267 -0.14 -5.62 14.05
C LEU A 267 -0.37 -4.09 14.06
N PRO A 268 0.11 -3.39 15.11
CA PRO A 268 0.03 -1.92 15.16
C PRO A 268 0.79 -1.24 14.02
N PHE A 269 0.23 -0.12 13.54
CA PHE A 269 0.79 0.76 12.52
C PHE A 269 0.96 0.14 11.13
N LEU A 270 0.46 -1.07 10.91
CA LEU A 270 0.45 -1.74 9.61
C LEU A 270 -0.97 -1.79 9.02
N PRO A 271 -1.10 -1.95 7.69
CA PRO A 271 -2.38 -2.21 7.05
C PRO A 271 -3.08 -3.43 7.63
N SER A 272 -4.41 -3.42 7.65
CA SER A 272 -5.20 -4.51 8.22
C SER A 272 -5.14 -5.77 7.33
N PRO A 273 -4.88 -6.96 7.91
CA PRO A 273 -4.97 -8.22 7.17
C PRO A 273 -6.40 -8.77 7.03
N GLU A 274 -7.37 -8.22 7.77
CA GLU A 274 -8.73 -8.78 7.94
C GLU A 274 -9.43 -9.09 6.60
N PHE A 275 -9.23 -8.25 5.57
CA PHE A 275 -9.83 -8.43 4.26
C PHE A 275 -9.36 -9.72 3.57
N HIS A 276 -8.05 -9.96 3.55
CA HIS A 276 -7.47 -11.12 2.89
C HIS A 276 -7.50 -12.36 3.78
N ASP A 277 -7.42 -12.21 5.10
CA ASP A 277 -7.67 -13.32 6.04
C ASP A 277 -9.10 -13.87 5.87
N PHE A 278 -10.10 -12.97 5.72
CA PHE A 278 -11.47 -13.36 5.41
C PHE A 278 -11.61 -14.04 4.05
N HIS A 279 -10.80 -13.64 3.06
CA HIS A 279 -10.71 -14.32 1.76
C HIS A 279 -10.29 -15.79 1.93
N HIS A 280 -9.23 -16.07 2.68
CA HIS A 280 -8.77 -17.45 2.97
C HIS A 280 -9.80 -18.27 3.76
N LEU A 281 -10.67 -17.61 4.53
CA LEU A 281 -11.75 -18.27 5.27
C LEU A 281 -12.98 -18.61 4.42
N LYS A 282 -13.35 -17.73 3.46
CA LYS A 282 -14.60 -17.84 2.69
C LYS A 282 -14.42 -18.24 1.23
N PHE A 283 -13.21 -18.10 0.68
CA PHE A 283 -12.79 -18.43 -0.68
C PHE A 283 -13.45 -17.60 -1.80
N ASN A 284 -14.66 -17.06 -1.62
CA ASN A 284 -15.43 -16.44 -2.70
C ASN A 284 -15.75 -14.95 -2.48
N GLN A 285 -14.96 -14.26 -1.66
CA GLN A 285 -15.09 -12.84 -1.34
C GLN A 285 -13.70 -12.21 -1.25
N CYS A 286 -13.60 -10.88 -1.39
CA CYS A 286 -12.38 -10.11 -1.11
C CYS A 286 -11.18 -10.51 -1.98
N TYR A 287 -11.27 -10.32 -3.30
CA TYR A 287 -10.24 -10.73 -4.26
C TYR A 287 -9.14 -9.69 -4.50
N GLY A 288 -9.42 -8.41 -4.32
CA GLY A 288 -8.53 -7.29 -4.64
C GLY A 288 -7.46 -7.04 -3.59
N VAL A 289 -6.53 -6.15 -3.94
CA VAL A 289 -5.47 -5.69 -3.02
C VAL A 289 -5.99 -4.53 -2.18
N LEU A 290 -6.65 -3.56 -2.83
CA LEU A 290 -7.24 -2.38 -2.21
C LEU A 290 -8.71 -2.55 -1.82
N GLY A 291 -9.39 -3.53 -2.44
CA GLY A 291 -10.83 -3.76 -2.28
C GLY A 291 -11.72 -2.78 -3.07
N VAL A 292 -11.13 -1.91 -3.91
CA VAL A 292 -11.89 -0.97 -4.75
C VAL A 292 -12.69 -1.74 -5.78
N LEU A 293 -12.07 -2.71 -6.44
CA LEU A 293 -12.77 -3.54 -7.43
C LEU A 293 -13.74 -4.52 -6.78
N ASP A 294 -13.48 -4.97 -5.55
CA ASP A 294 -14.47 -5.74 -4.81
C ASP A 294 -15.73 -4.95 -4.51
N ARG A 295 -15.57 -3.69 -4.10
CA ARG A 295 -16.70 -2.79 -3.86
C ARG A 295 -17.50 -2.55 -5.14
N LEU A 296 -16.81 -2.35 -6.27
CA LEU A 296 -17.44 -2.13 -7.56
C LEU A 296 -18.23 -3.35 -8.05
N HIS A 297 -17.70 -4.55 -7.84
CA HIS A 297 -18.32 -5.80 -8.30
C HIS A 297 -19.18 -6.51 -7.25
N GLY A 298 -19.26 -5.97 -6.02
CA GLY A 298 -20.02 -6.54 -4.92
C GLY A 298 -19.40 -7.80 -4.28
N THR A 299 -18.11 -8.08 -4.50
CA THR A 299 -17.42 -9.26 -3.96
C THR A 299 -16.90 -9.07 -2.53
N ASP A 300 -17.23 -7.96 -1.86
CA ASP A 300 -17.00 -7.68 -0.44
C ASP A 300 -18.31 -7.69 0.40
N THR A 301 -19.45 -8.07 -0.19
CA THR A 301 -20.77 -7.88 0.44
C THR A 301 -20.91 -8.63 1.75
N LEU A 302 -20.48 -9.89 1.81
CA LEU A 302 -20.54 -10.67 3.04
C LEU A 302 -19.53 -10.16 4.08
N PHE A 303 -18.34 -9.77 3.62
CA PHE A 303 -17.30 -9.22 4.50
C PHE A 303 -17.80 -8.02 5.28
N LYS A 304 -18.48 -7.07 4.62
CA LYS A 304 -19.07 -5.87 5.23
C LYS A 304 -20.10 -6.14 6.33
N GLN A 305 -20.65 -7.35 6.39
CA GLN A 305 -21.62 -7.77 7.41
C GLN A 305 -20.96 -8.47 8.60
N THR A 306 -19.63 -8.51 8.66
CA THR A 306 -18.86 -9.24 9.67
C THR A 306 -18.13 -8.31 10.62
N LYS A 307 -17.75 -8.84 11.80
CA LYS A 307 -16.85 -8.16 12.74
C LYS A 307 -15.46 -7.90 12.15
N ALA A 308 -15.00 -8.72 11.22
CA ALA A 308 -13.72 -8.52 10.54
C ALA A 308 -13.71 -7.20 9.75
N TYR A 309 -14.85 -6.80 9.16
CA TYR A 309 -14.96 -5.49 8.50
C TYR A 309 -14.91 -4.32 9.48
N GLU A 310 -15.57 -4.44 10.64
CA GLU A 310 -15.46 -3.41 11.69
C GLU A 310 -14.00 -3.26 12.19
N ARG A 311 -13.25 -4.37 12.18
CA ARG A 311 -11.82 -4.39 12.53
C ARG A 311 -10.90 -4.02 11.36
N HIS A 312 -11.39 -3.85 10.14
CA HIS A 312 -10.57 -3.59 8.96
C HIS A 312 -10.09 -2.13 8.87
N VAL A 313 -9.25 -1.74 9.83
CA VAL A 313 -8.67 -0.40 9.98
C VAL A 313 -7.20 -0.50 10.40
N ILE A 314 -6.41 0.54 10.18
CA ILE A 314 -5.05 0.60 10.73
C ILE A 314 -5.14 0.68 12.25
N LEU A 315 -4.47 -0.24 12.93
CA LEU A 315 -4.40 -0.24 14.39
C LEU A 315 -3.39 0.82 14.84
N LEU A 316 -3.88 1.93 15.39
CA LEU A 316 -3.04 3.04 15.89
C LEU A 316 -2.71 2.96 17.39
N SER A 317 -3.10 1.86 18.05
CA SER A 317 -2.87 1.62 19.48
C SER A 317 -2.12 0.29 19.71
N LEU A 318 -1.64 0.08 20.94
CA LEU A 318 -1.04 -1.20 21.33
C LEU A 318 -2.06 -2.20 21.91
N THR A 319 -3.35 -1.86 21.87
CA THR A 319 -4.43 -2.74 22.32
C THR A 319 -4.98 -3.50 21.10
N PRO A 320 -5.03 -4.85 21.12
CA PRO A 320 -5.59 -5.63 20.03
C PRO A 320 -7.01 -5.22 19.66
N LEU A 321 -7.36 -5.27 18.37
CA LEU A 321 -8.71 -4.91 17.91
C LEU A 321 -9.80 -5.87 18.39
N THR A 322 -9.45 -7.09 18.74
CA THR A 322 -10.35 -8.06 19.38
C THR A 322 -10.77 -7.62 20.79
N GLU A 323 -9.98 -6.77 21.46
CA GLU A 323 -10.34 -6.19 22.76
C GLU A 323 -11.13 -4.90 22.58
N THR A 324 -10.75 -4.04 21.63
CA THR A 324 -11.47 -2.76 21.39
C THR A 324 -12.80 -2.97 20.66
N ILE A 325 -12.89 -3.98 19.81
CA ILE A 325 -14.09 -4.39 19.05
C ILE A 325 -14.33 -5.87 19.33
N PRO A 326 -14.87 -6.23 20.51
CA PRO A 326 -15.04 -7.63 20.90
C PRO A 326 -16.12 -8.35 20.08
N ASP A 327 -16.00 -9.68 20.03
CA ASP A 327 -17.05 -10.51 19.45
C ASP A 327 -18.36 -10.37 20.25
N SER A 328 -19.49 -10.45 19.56
CA SER A 328 -20.79 -10.44 20.23
C SER A 328 -20.86 -11.63 21.21
N PRO A 329 -21.36 -11.43 22.45
CA PRO A 329 -21.47 -12.50 23.42
C PRO A 329 -22.30 -13.65 22.81
N LYS A 330 -21.75 -14.87 22.85
CA LYS A 330 -22.50 -16.06 22.42
C LYS A 330 -23.76 -16.13 23.28
N LYS A 331 -24.94 -16.08 22.65
CA LYS A 331 -26.19 -16.39 23.36
C LYS A 331 -26.02 -17.77 24.00
N ALA A 332 -26.08 -17.82 25.32
CA ALA A 332 -26.12 -19.09 26.05
C ALA A 332 -27.29 -19.89 25.46
N LYS A 333 -26.97 -21.08 24.92
CA LYS A 333 -27.97 -22.04 24.47
C LYS A 333 -28.41 -22.88 25.64
#